data_AF-A0A928UXM2-F1
#
_entry.id   AF-A0A928UXM2-F1
#
_cell.length_a   1.000
_cell.length_b   1.000
_cell.length_c   1.000
_cell.angle_alpha   90.00
_cell.angle_beta   90.00
_cell.angle_gamma   90.00
#
_symmetry.space_group_name_H-M   'P 1'
#
loop_
_entity.id
_entity.type
_entity.pdbx_description
1 polymer ?
#
loop_
_entity_poly.entity_id
_entity_poly.type
_entity_poly.pdbx_seq_one_letter_code
_entity_poly.pdbx_strand_id
1 'polypeptide(L)'
;MEKYNNKIAELRDRGFDIGSIIGLGNQNNGGEKAVCDHGILYASPDGLIFEVHGNILIKYQKLGESYSGLGFPRSDEMDDPELAGGKVSYFEYGKIRWSYPDEAQEEIYEHIELDELDPDSMLKEKLQTIANQSMDALRQDVDALKRKIMGSSNEAWCGKTVGYFYRLENTPKTTTLNFNSAHAVSRFGSYGTTDYYDTGHALAGERFENGKEDSEKKEQHVQARSTRKMIKFEDIQRGEGLDIWPGDIVLEDNKGAGGPDHIQIVYKWIPEKKLLLVIDGNGGGFALASSGKPHVESHMDKIGVDGIHRRDKKTWIEEEIGESLVFPGNVGEDTRIGITCHVLKPEHQISHADNPKEHKRIWAVVRPSLLDFY
;
A
#
# COMPACT_ATOMS: atom_id res chain seq x y z
N MET A 1 36.44 4.98 -36.85
CA MET A 1 37.79 5.61 -36.73
C MET A 1 37.69 7.11 -36.47
N GLU A 2 37.05 7.91 -37.31
CA GLU A 2 36.93 9.37 -37.12
C GLU A 2 36.43 9.78 -35.73
N LYS A 3 35.34 9.16 -35.26
CA LYS A 3 34.78 9.39 -33.91
C LYS A 3 35.80 9.22 -32.78
N TYR A 4 36.67 8.21 -32.87
CA TYR A 4 37.71 7.95 -31.87
C TYR A 4 38.86 8.96 -31.98
N ASN A 5 39.27 9.33 -33.18
CA ASN A 5 40.31 10.36 -33.37
C ASN A 5 39.86 11.72 -32.81
N ASN A 6 38.59 12.07 -32.99
CA ASN A 6 38.02 13.29 -32.43
C ASN A 6 38.06 13.25 -30.89
N LYS A 7 37.68 12.12 -30.28
CA LYS A 7 37.75 11.95 -28.82
C LYS A 7 39.20 12.00 -28.30
N ILE A 8 40.16 11.40 -29.02
CA ILE A 8 41.58 11.47 -28.67
C ILE A 8 42.09 12.92 -28.69
N ALA A 9 41.69 13.71 -29.69
CA ALA A 9 42.05 15.12 -29.75
C ALA A 9 41.43 15.93 -28.59
N GLU A 10 40.16 15.69 -28.27
CA GLU A 10 39.46 16.30 -27.13
C GLU A 10 40.16 16.02 -25.80
N LEU A 11 40.54 14.76 -25.55
CA LEU A 11 41.26 14.37 -24.32
C LEU A 11 42.62 15.06 -24.24
N ARG A 12 43.34 15.15 -25.36
CA ARG A 12 44.64 15.82 -25.43
C ARG A 12 44.53 17.31 -25.12
N ASP A 13 43.50 17.98 -25.63
CA ASP A 13 43.24 19.40 -25.34
C ASP A 13 42.91 19.62 -23.84
N ARG A 14 42.39 18.60 -23.16
CA ARG A 14 42.16 18.57 -21.70
C ARG A 14 43.38 18.11 -20.89
N GLY A 15 44.52 17.89 -21.54
CA GLY A 15 45.78 17.52 -20.90
C GLY A 15 45.95 16.01 -20.64
N PHE A 16 45.13 15.16 -21.25
CA PHE A 16 45.24 13.70 -21.14
C PHE A 16 45.55 13.06 -22.50
N ASP A 17 46.74 12.47 -22.66
CA ASP A 17 47.10 11.74 -23.87
C ASP A 17 46.83 10.24 -23.68
N ILE A 18 45.72 9.75 -24.24
CA ILE A 18 45.35 8.34 -24.18
C ILE A 18 46.22 7.44 -25.09
N GLY A 19 46.99 8.04 -26.00
CA GLY A 19 47.87 7.35 -26.94
C GLY A 19 47.18 6.90 -28.23
N SER A 20 47.90 6.11 -29.02
CA SER A 20 47.46 5.63 -30.33
C SER A 20 46.49 4.46 -30.21
N ILE A 21 45.58 4.30 -31.18
CA ILE A 21 44.69 3.14 -31.25
C ILE A 21 45.51 1.90 -31.68
N ILE A 22 45.50 0.87 -30.86
CA ILE A 22 46.19 -0.42 -31.09
C ILE A 22 45.22 -1.56 -31.41
N GLY A 23 43.92 -1.38 -31.16
CA GLY A 23 42.90 -2.37 -31.50
C GLY A 23 41.49 -1.81 -31.50
N LEU A 24 40.61 -2.41 -32.32
CA LEU A 24 39.18 -2.10 -32.37
C LEU A 24 38.37 -3.38 -32.14
N GLY A 25 37.23 -3.27 -31.48
CA GLY A 25 36.32 -4.40 -31.27
C GLY A 25 34.87 -3.98 -31.12
N ASN A 26 33.96 -4.74 -31.73
CA ASN A 26 32.52 -4.61 -31.50
C ASN A 26 32.13 -5.40 -30.25
N GLN A 27 31.09 -4.94 -29.54
CA GLN A 27 30.51 -5.60 -28.38
C GLN A 27 29.08 -6.07 -28.70
N ASN A 28 28.69 -7.23 -28.17
CA ASN A 28 27.40 -7.87 -28.46
C ASN A 28 26.20 -7.09 -27.89
N ASN A 29 26.43 -6.19 -26.94
CA ASN A 29 25.45 -5.26 -26.39
C ASN A 29 25.28 -3.98 -27.25
N GLY A 30 25.79 -3.98 -28.49
CA GLY A 30 25.63 -2.88 -29.45
C GLY A 30 26.68 -1.77 -29.34
N GLY A 31 27.63 -1.88 -28.40
CA GLY A 31 28.75 -0.94 -28.29
C GLY A 31 29.96 -1.30 -29.14
N GLU A 32 30.93 -0.41 -29.16
CA GLU A 32 32.24 -0.60 -29.78
C GLU A 32 33.33 -0.11 -28.81
N LYS A 33 34.52 -0.69 -28.86
CA LYS A 33 35.68 -0.18 -28.11
C LYS A 33 36.92 -0.03 -28.97
N ALA A 34 37.71 1.00 -28.67
CA ALA A 34 39.05 1.20 -29.20
C ALA A 34 40.06 1.08 -28.06
N VAL A 35 40.97 0.12 -28.18
CA VAL A 35 42.08 -0.07 -27.24
C VAL A 35 43.19 0.90 -27.65
N CYS A 36 43.67 1.70 -26.71
CA CYS A 36 44.74 2.67 -26.87
C CYS A 36 45.94 2.33 -25.97
N ASP A 37 47.08 2.99 -26.17
CA ASP A 37 48.30 2.73 -25.38
C ASP A 37 48.10 2.91 -23.86
N HIS A 38 47.25 3.85 -23.45
CA HIS A 38 47.07 4.24 -22.04
C HIS A 38 45.65 4.05 -21.51
N GLY A 39 44.74 3.47 -22.29
CA GLY A 39 43.35 3.26 -21.86
C GLY A 39 42.49 2.63 -22.94
N ILE A 40 41.17 2.63 -22.72
CA ILE A 40 40.19 2.15 -23.70
C ILE A 40 39.11 3.21 -23.86
N LEU A 41 38.79 3.54 -25.12
CA LEU A 41 37.61 4.33 -25.48
C LEU A 41 36.43 3.39 -25.69
N TYR A 42 35.38 3.56 -24.91
CA TYR A 42 34.12 2.82 -25.09
C TYR A 42 33.10 3.72 -25.76
N ALA A 43 32.59 3.28 -26.90
CA ALA A 43 31.47 3.88 -27.60
C ALA A 43 30.19 3.09 -27.29
N SER A 44 29.26 3.71 -26.58
CA SER A 44 27.95 3.13 -26.26
C SER A 44 26.98 3.19 -27.43
N PRO A 45 25.88 2.41 -27.41
CA PRO A 45 24.90 2.34 -28.51
C PRO A 45 24.23 3.66 -28.88
N ASP A 46 24.13 4.59 -27.92
CA ASP A 46 23.63 5.96 -28.11
C ASP A 46 24.63 6.92 -28.77
N GLY A 47 25.84 6.44 -29.08
CA GLY A 47 26.88 7.19 -29.79
C GLY A 47 27.84 7.97 -28.89
N LEU A 48 27.67 7.96 -27.57
CA LEU A 48 28.59 8.60 -26.64
C LEU A 48 29.92 7.82 -26.53
N ILE A 49 31.03 8.54 -26.36
CA ILE A 49 32.37 7.95 -26.25
C ILE A 49 33.09 8.53 -25.04
N PHE A 50 33.55 7.65 -24.14
CA PHE A 50 34.30 8.03 -22.96
C PHE A 50 35.52 7.13 -22.78
N GLU A 51 36.61 7.67 -22.24
CA GLU A 51 37.75 6.84 -21.86
C GLU A 51 37.58 6.23 -20.48
N VAL A 52 38.19 5.06 -20.32
CA VAL A 52 38.48 4.48 -19.02
C VAL A 52 39.94 4.05 -19.02
N HIS A 53 40.69 4.43 -17.99
CA HIS A 53 42.12 4.15 -17.90
C HIS A 53 42.55 3.79 -16.46
N GLY A 54 43.84 3.47 -16.30
CA GLY A 54 44.45 3.26 -14.99
C GLY A 54 43.75 2.23 -14.09
N ASN A 55 43.67 2.54 -12.79
CA ASN A 55 43.08 1.64 -11.79
C ASN A 55 41.57 1.47 -11.95
N ILE A 56 40.87 2.50 -12.44
CA ILE A 56 39.44 2.43 -12.75
C ILE A 56 39.20 1.42 -13.88
N LEU A 57 40.01 1.45 -14.95
CA LEU A 57 39.93 0.47 -16.04
C LEU A 57 40.19 -0.95 -15.54
N ILE A 58 41.21 -1.15 -14.70
CA ILE A 58 41.51 -2.47 -14.13
C ILE A 58 40.29 -3.03 -13.39
N LYS A 59 39.62 -2.21 -12.57
CA LYS A 59 38.42 -2.62 -11.85
C LYS A 59 37.25 -2.89 -12.79
N TYR A 60 37.00 -1.99 -13.75
CA TYR A 60 35.93 -2.14 -14.72
C TYR A 60 36.09 -3.43 -15.55
N GLN A 61 37.31 -3.77 -15.97
CA GLN A 61 37.61 -5.02 -16.67
C GLN A 61 37.37 -6.25 -15.79
N LYS A 62 37.75 -6.22 -14.51
CA LYS A 62 37.48 -7.31 -13.55
C LYS A 62 35.98 -7.57 -13.39
N LEU A 63 35.15 -6.53 -13.50
CA LEU A 63 33.69 -6.64 -13.39
C LEU A 63 33.01 -7.15 -14.66
N GLY A 64 33.72 -7.23 -15.80
CA GLY A 64 33.15 -7.63 -17.08
C GLY A 64 32.85 -6.46 -18.03
N GLU A 65 33.46 -5.29 -17.79
CA GLU A 65 33.29 -4.07 -18.60
C GLU A 65 31.79 -3.71 -18.77
N SER A 66 31.37 -3.41 -20.00
CA SER A 66 30.00 -2.99 -20.35
C SER A 66 28.95 -4.10 -20.22
N TYR A 67 29.38 -5.33 -19.90
CA TYR A 67 28.49 -6.44 -19.58
C TYR A 67 28.25 -6.58 -18.08
N SER A 68 28.95 -5.80 -17.27
CA SER A 68 28.74 -5.75 -15.83
C SER A 68 27.46 -4.97 -15.47
N GLY A 69 27.07 -5.04 -14.20
CA GLY A 69 25.96 -4.23 -13.66
C GLY A 69 26.21 -2.71 -13.69
N LEU A 70 27.39 -2.23 -14.10
CA LEU A 70 27.66 -0.80 -14.30
C LEU A 70 27.20 -0.28 -15.67
N GLY A 71 27.13 -1.15 -16.69
CA GLY A 71 26.90 -0.75 -18.07
C GLY A 71 28.06 0.06 -18.68
N PHE A 72 27.79 0.81 -19.75
CA PHE A 72 28.76 1.66 -20.45
C PHE A 72 29.20 2.87 -19.63
N PRO A 73 30.41 3.40 -19.84
CA PRO A 73 30.80 4.67 -19.25
C PRO A 73 29.92 5.82 -19.74
N ARG A 74 29.72 6.79 -18.86
CA ARG A 74 28.95 8.03 -19.04
C ARG A 74 29.79 9.27 -18.72
N SER A 75 31.04 9.08 -18.35
CA SER A 75 32.03 10.14 -18.25
C SER A 75 33.43 9.61 -18.53
N ASP A 76 34.29 10.52 -18.93
CA ASP A 76 35.75 10.38 -18.81
C ASP A 76 36.14 10.33 -17.31
N GLU A 77 37.36 9.93 -17.01
CA GLU A 77 37.91 10.04 -15.65
C GLU A 77 38.06 11.51 -15.26
N MET A 78 37.58 11.86 -14.07
CA MET A 78 37.65 13.20 -13.52
C MET A 78 38.08 13.17 -12.05
N ASP A 79 38.41 14.34 -11.49
CA ASP A 79 38.60 14.48 -10.05
C ASP A 79 37.30 14.18 -9.31
N ASP A 80 37.38 13.36 -8.26
CA ASP A 80 36.21 13.01 -7.47
C ASP A 80 35.84 14.18 -6.53
N PRO A 81 34.65 14.80 -6.68
CA PRO A 81 34.24 15.91 -5.83
C PRO A 81 34.06 15.52 -4.36
N GLU A 82 33.87 14.22 -4.08
CA GLU A 82 33.62 13.71 -2.72
C GLU A 82 34.88 13.11 -2.08
N LEU A 83 35.96 12.94 -2.84
CA LEU A 83 37.19 12.29 -2.37
C LEU A 83 38.41 13.10 -2.80
N ALA A 84 38.98 13.86 -1.86
CA ALA A 84 40.11 14.74 -2.13
C ALA A 84 41.32 13.94 -2.66
N GLY A 85 41.77 14.28 -3.88
CA GLY A 85 42.86 13.57 -4.57
C GLY A 85 42.44 12.23 -5.20
N GLY A 86 41.14 11.90 -5.13
CA GLY A 86 40.54 10.75 -5.79
C GLY A 86 40.14 11.04 -7.24
N LYS A 87 39.90 9.97 -7.98
CA LYS A 87 39.44 9.94 -9.36
C LYS A 87 38.14 9.16 -9.47
N VAL A 88 37.27 9.56 -10.38
CA VAL A 88 35.98 8.90 -10.63
C VAL A 88 35.66 8.85 -12.11
N SER A 89 35.09 7.72 -12.55
CA SER A 89 34.35 7.61 -13.81
C SER A 89 32.91 7.17 -13.51
N TYR A 90 31.94 7.78 -14.17
CA TYR A 90 30.54 7.41 -14.08
C TYR A 90 30.17 6.44 -15.21
N PHE A 91 29.23 5.55 -14.92
CA PHE A 91 28.68 4.54 -15.83
C PHE A 91 27.15 4.62 -15.82
N GLU A 92 26.48 3.88 -16.71
CA GLU A 92 25.02 3.86 -16.86
C GLU A 92 24.29 3.62 -15.54
N TYR A 93 24.80 2.70 -14.73
CA TYR A 93 24.15 2.23 -13.52
C TYR A 93 25.06 2.32 -12.30
N GLY A 94 26.03 3.24 -12.31
CA GLY A 94 26.91 3.42 -11.16
C GLY A 94 28.12 4.29 -11.44
N LYS A 95 29.13 4.15 -10.57
CA LYS A 95 30.43 4.82 -10.69
C LYS A 95 31.54 3.92 -10.17
N ILE A 96 32.76 4.16 -10.64
CA ILE A 96 33.97 3.60 -10.03
C ILE A 96 34.85 4.76 -9.56
N ARG A 97 35.31 4.68 -8.32
CA ARG A 97 36.16 5.66 -7.66
C ARG A 97 37.50 5.05 -7.31
N TRP A 98 38.56 5.86 -7.32
CA TRP A 98 39.91 5.43 -6.93
C TRP A 98 40.65 6.54 -6.20
N SER A 99 41.39 6.18 -5.14
CA SER A 99 42.36 7.07 -4.47
C SER A 99 43.56 6.27 -4.00
N TYR A 100 44.76 6.85 -4.01
CA TYR A 100 45.92 6.22 -3.38
C TYR A 100 45.82 6.29 -1.84
N PRO A 101 46.15 5.22 -1.09
CA PRO A 101 46.71 3.94 -1.54
C PRO A 101 45.66 2.83 -1.81
N ASP A 102 44.38 3.17 -1.83
CA ASP A 102 43.28 2.22 -1.94
C ASP A 102 43.13 1.65 -3.36
N GLU A 103 42.44 0.51 -3.44
CA GLU A 103 41.98 -0.04 -4.71
C GLU A 103 40.74 0.70 -5.22
N ALA A 104 40.47 0.59 -6.52
CA ALA A 104 39.28 1.19 -7.11
C ALA A 104 38.00 0.46 -6.66
N GLN A 105 36.99 1.22 -6.24
CA GLN A 105 35.72 0.73 -5.69
C GLN A 105 34.56 1.12 -6.59
N GLU A 106 33.66 0.16 -6.82
CA GLU A 106 32.42 0.32 -7.55
C GLU A 106 31.26 0.65 -6.61
N GLU A 107 30.36 1.52 -7.08
CA GLU A 107 29.06 1.77 -6.48
C GLU A 107 28.03 1.61 -7.60
N ILE A 108 27.15 0.61 -7.48
CA ILE A 108 26.05 0.37 -8.42
C ILE A 108 24.82 1.09 -7.87
N TYR A 109 24.18 1.92 -8.69
CA TYR A 109 22.91 2.56 -8.34
C TYR A 109 21.82 1.50 -8.20
N GLU A 110 20.95 1.65 -7.20
CA GLU A 110 19.76 0.80 -7.09
C GLU A 110 18.94 0.92 -8.38
N HIS A 111 18.81 -0.21 -9.09
CA HIS A 111 17.93 -0.30 -10.24
C HIS A 111 16.49 -0.39 -9.73
N ILE A 112 15.75 0.71 -9.82
CA ILE A 112 14.30 0.67 -9.65
C ILE A 112 13.72 0.29 -11.01
N GLU A 113 13.25 -0.95 -11.16
CA GLU A 113 12.43 -1.30 -12.32
C GLU A 113 11.16 -0.44 -12.28
N LEU A 114 11.03 0.49 -13.23
CA LEU A 114 9.85 1.36 -13.34
C LEU A 114 8.56 0.56 -13.55
N ASP A 115 8.67 -0.66 -14.11
CA ASP A 115 7.56 -1.58 -14.34
C ASP A 115 7.13 -2.32 -13.06
N GLU A 116 7.96 -2.32 -12.01
CA GLU A 116 7.63 -2.85 -10.67
C GLU A 116 7.13 -1.76 -9.70
N LEU A 117 7.06 -0.50 -10.16
CA LEU A 117 6.60 0.63 -9.36
C LEU A 117 5.08 0.52 -9.19
N ASP A 118 4.66 -0.18 -8.15
CA ASP A 118 3.27 -0.32 -7.76
C ASP A 118 2.63 1.08 -7.61
N PRO A 119 1.72 1.49 -8.51
CA PRO A 119 1.14 2.83 -8.48
C PRO A 119 0.32 3.06 -7.21
N ASP A 120 -0.09 1.99 -6.54
CA ASP A 120 -0.83 2.02 -5.30
C ASP A 120 0.06 1.91 -4.06
N SER A 121 1.39 1.85 -4.20
CA SER A 121 2.34 1.69 -3.08
C SER A 121 2.11 2.72 -1.96
N MET A 122 2.00 4.01 -2.31
CA MET A 122 1.68 5.08 -1.35
C MET A 122 0.32 4.90 -0.68
N LEU A 123 -0.69 4.46 -1.44
CA LEU A 123 -2.03 4.22 -0.90
C LEU A 123 -2.02 3.02 0.06
N LYS A 124 -1.36 1.93 -0.32
CA LYS A 124 -1.17 0.73 0.51
C LYS A 124 -0.46 1.07 1.81
N GLU A 125 0.60 1.89 1.77
CA GLU A 125 1.30 2.33 2.97
C GLU A 125 0.39 3.11 3.92
N LYS A 126 -0.38 4.07 3.40
CA LYS A 126 -1.34 4.86 4.19
C LYS A 126 -2.42 3.99 4.82
N LEU A 127 -3.04 3.12 4.03
CA LEU A 127 -4.11 2.24 4.49
C LEU A 127 -3.59 1.19 5.50
N GLN A 128 -2.38 0.65 5.29
CA GLN A 128 -1.71 -0.21 6.25
C GLN A 128 -1.42 0.51 7.57
N THR A 129 -0.98 1.77 7.50
CA THR A 129 -0.72 2.59 8.68
C THR A 129 -2.01 2.84 9.47
N ILE A 130 -3.12 3.15 8.80
CA ILE A 130 -4.45 3.25 9.42
C ILE A 130 -4.83 1.95 10.13
N ALA A 131 -4.68 0.79 9.46
CA ALA A 131 -4.98 -0.51 10.05
C ALA A 131 -4.14 -0.78 11.30
N ASN A 132 -2.83 -0.53 11.24
CA ASN A 132 -1.91 -0.72 12.37
C ASN A 132 -2.25 0.21 13.55
N GLN A 133 -2.48 1.49 13.29
CA GLN A 133 -2.88 2.46 14.32
C GLN A 133 -4.21 2.07 14.98
N SER A 134 -5.16 1.55 14.20
CA SER A 134 -6.45 1.08 14.72
C SER A 134 -6.29 -0.17 15.59
N MET A 135 -5.36 -1.07 15.26
CA MET A 135 -5.03 -2.23 16.08
C MET A 135 -4.29 -1.84 17.37
N ASP A 136 -3.32 -0.93 17.29
CA ASP A 136 -2.59 -0.41 18.45
C ASP A 136 -3.51 0.29 19.44
N ALA A 137 -4.62 0.85 18.96
CA ALA A 137 -5.61 1.47 19.81
C ALA A 137 -6.28 0.50 20.81
N LEU A 138 -6.28 -0.82 20.54
CA LEU A 138 -6.77 -1.83 21.49
C LEU A 138 -5.90 -1.92 22.75
N ARG A 139 -4.65 -1.45 22.70
CA ARG A 139 -3.71 -1.40 23.82
C ARG A 139 -3.86 -0.14 24.68
N GLN A 140 -4.59 0.85 24.19
CA GLN A 140 -4.69 2.16 24.83
C GLN A 140 -5.77 2.21 25.92
N ASP A 141 -5.63 3.19 26.81
CA ASP A 141 -6.69 3.54 27.76
C ASP A 141 -7.94 4.01 27.00
N VAL A 142 -9.08 3.35 27.26
CA VAL A 142 -10.32 3.56 26.52
C VAL A 142 -10.88 4.96 26.75
N ASP A 143 -10.77 5.50 27.97
CA ASP A 143 -11.30 6.82 28.27
C ASP A 143 -10.47 7.93 27.61
N ALA A 144 -9.14 7.79 27.61
CA ALA A 144 -8.25 8.70 26.89
C ALA A 144 -8.49 8.67 25.38
N LEU A 145 -8.67 7.49 24.82
CA LEU A 145 -8.94 7.31 23.40
C LEU A 145 -10.33 7.85 23.01
N LYS A 146 -11.34 7.59 23.84
CA LYS A 146 -12.70 8.14 23.67
C LYS A 146 -12.68 9.65 23.60
N ARG A 147 -11.94 10.33 24.49
CA ARG A 147 -11.78 11.80 24.44
C ARG A 147 -11.16 12.29 23.12
N LYS A 148 -10.17 11.57 22.57
CA LYS A 148 -9.55 11.91 21.29
C LYS A 148 -10.49 11.71 20.10
N ILE A 149 -11.27 10.63 20.10
CA ILE A 149 -12.18 10.26 19.00
C ILE A 149 -13.43 11.14 18.99
N MET A 150 -14.07 11.29 20.15
CA MET A 150 -15.37 11.93 20.28
C MET A 150 -15.27 13.45 20.46
N GLY A 151 -14.13 13.96 20.93
CA GLY A 151 -13.99 15.38 21.26
C GLY A 151 -15.04 15.81 22.29
N SER A 152 -15.88 16.77 21.93
CA SER A 152 -17.02 17.24 22.74
C SER A 152 -18.37 16.58 22.40
N SER A 153 -18.41 15.65 21.44
CA SER A 153 -19.64 14.96 21.04
C SER A 153 -19.94 13.79 21.98
N ASN A 154 -21.23 13.52 22.23
CA ASN A 154 -21.70 12.33 22.95
C ASN A 154 -22.28 11.26 22.00
N GLU A 155 -22.16 11.43 20.68
CA GLU A 155 -22.72 10.51 19.69
C GLU A 155 -21.85 9.25 19.51
N ALA A 156 -22.42 8.08 19.81
CA ALA A 156 -21.76 6.78 19.72
C ALA A 156 -21.85 6.17 18.30
N TRP A 157 -21.23 6.83 17.30
CA TRP A 157 -21.16 6.33 15.92
C TRP A 157 -19.76 5.81 15.56
N CYS A 158 -19.67 4.62 14.96
CA CYS A 158 -18.43 3.95 14.59
C CYS A 158 -17.58 4.76 13.60
N GLY A 159 -18.20 5.54 12.74
CA GLY A 159 -17.48 6.38 11.80
C GLY A 159 -16.73 7.56 12.41
N LYS A 160 -16.99 7.92 13.67
CA LYS A 160 -16.08 8.84 14.39
C LYS A 160 -14.71 8.19 14.57
N THR A 161 -14.70 6.90 14.91
CA THR A 161 -13.47 6.09 15.03
C THR A 161 -12.81 5.89 13.67
N VAL A 162 -13.56 5.51 12.63
CA VAL A 162 -13.02 5.38 11.27
C VAL A 162 -12.38 6.69 10.81
N GLY A 163 -13.12 7.80 10.90
CA GLY A 163 -12.62 9.11 10.53
C GLY A 163 -11.44 9.58 11.39
N TYR A 164 -11.36 9.16 12.66
CA TYR A 164 -10.23 9.50 13.53
C TYR A 164 -8.93 8.91 13.01
N PHE A 165 -8.87 7.61 12.72
CA PHE A 165 -7.65 6.97 12.22
C PHE A 165 -7.27 7.46 10.83
N TYR A 166 -8.24 7.66 9.93
CA TYR A 166 -7.97 8.27 8.63
C TYR A 166 -7.37 9.68 8.77
N ARG A 167 -7.82 10.49 9.73
CA ARG A 167 -7.26 11.83 9.97
C ARG A 167 -5.83 11.80 10.55
N LEU A 168 -5.42 10.74 11.25
CA LEU A 168 -4.02 10.60 11.68
C LEU A 168 -3.09 10.49 10.47
N GLU A 169 -3.56 9.90 9.37
CA GLU A 169 -2.87 9.87 8.07
C GLU A 169 -3.17 11.07 7.16
N ASN A 170 -3.49 12.21 7.78
CA ASN A 170 -3.74 13.51 7.14
C ASN A 170 -4.95 13.56 6.20
N THR A 171 -5.86 12.58 6.26
CA THR A 171 -7.08 12.60 5.44
C THR A 171 -7.92 13.85 5.75
N PRO A 172 -8.28 14.67 4.74
CA PRO A 172 -9.07 15.88 4.94
C PRO A 172 -10.43 15.63 5.59
N LYS A 173 -10.95 16.67 6.26
CA LYS A 173 -12.32 16.63 6.81
C LYS A 173 -13.37 16.44 5.70
N THR A 174 -13.17 17.04 4.53
CA THR A 174 -14.06 16.87 3.36
C THR A 174 -14.25 15.41 2.98
N THR A 175 -13.20 14.60 3.06
CA THR A 175 -13.28 13.14 2.87
C THR A 175 -13.92 12.46 4.08
N THR A 176 -13.38 12.66 5.29
CA THR A 176 -13.85 11.92 6.48
C THR A 176 -15.27 12.26 6.93
N LEU A 177 -15.87 13.37 6.46
CA LEU A 177 -17.29 13.66 6.64
C LEU A 177 -18.21 12.62 5.98
N ASN A 178 -17.74 11.93 4.93
CA ASN A 178 -18.48 10.84 4.30
C ASN A 178 -18.55 9.58 5.18
N PHE A 179 -17.79 9.52 6.28
CA PHE A 179 -17.79 8.35 7.17
C PHE A 179 -18.83 8.48 8.28
N ASN A 180 -19.66 9.53 8.29
CA ASN A 180 -20.66 9.75 9.34
C ASN A 180 -21.92 8.84 9.22
N SER A 181 -22.04 8.03 8.18
CA SER A 181 -23.05 6.96 8.09
C SER A 181 -22.63 5.89 7.08
N ALA A 182 -23.15 4.67 7.21
CA ALA A 182 -22.92 3.60 6.23
C ALA A 182 -23.43 3.99 4.82
N HIS A 183 -24.57 4.67 4.77
CA HIS A 183 -25.09 5.30 3.55
C HIS A 183 -24.07 6.25 2.90
N ALA A 184 -23.51 7.20 3.65
CA ALA A 184 -22.58 8.18 3.11
C ALA A 184 -21.29 7.52 2.58
N VAL A 185 -20.81 6.47 3.26
CA VAL A 185 -19.68 5.65 2.79
C VAL A 185 -20.01 4.92 1.49
N SER A 186 -21.21 4.36 1.35
CA SER A 186 -21.64 3.67 0.12
C SER A 186 -21.64 4.61 -1.10
N ARG A 187 -22.16 5.83 -0.92
CA ARG A 187 -22.15 6.87 -1.95
C ARG A 187 -20.74 7.37 -2.23
N PHE A 188 -19.92 7.54 -1.21
CA PHE A 188 -18.52 7.90 -1.37
C PHE A 188 -17.78 6.87 -2.23
N GLY A 189 -17.83 5.59 -1.88
CA GLY A 189 -17.12 4.52 -2.60
C GLY A 189 -17.57 4.36 -4.05
N SER A 190 -18.85 4.61 -4.33
CA SER A 190 -19.48 4.42 -5.64
C SER A 190 -19.54 5.67 -6.52
N TYR A 191 -18.91 6.77 -6.11
CA TYR A 191 -19.07 8.09 -6.74
C TYR A 191 -20.54 8.54 -6.83
N GLY A 192 -21.37 8.15 -5.87
CA GLY A 192 -22.78 8.52 -5.75
C GLY A 192 -23.76 7.55 -6.41
N THR A 193 -23.27 6.53 -7.14
CA THR A 193 -24.13 5.62 -7.92
C THR A 193 -24.73 4.49 -7.12
N THR A 194 -24.20 4.18 -5.94
CA THR A 194 -24.73 3.15 -5.04
C THR A 194 -25.16 3.81 -3.75
N ASP A 195 -26.43 3.60 -3.41
CA ASP A 195 -27.05 4.11 -2.20
C ASP A 195 -27.70 2.93 -1.49
N TYR A 196 -27.10 2.50 -0.38
CA TYR A 196 -27.65 1.43 0.46
C TYR A 196 -28.49 1.99 1.64
N TYR A 197 -29.25 3.08 1.45
CA TYR A 197 -29.98 3.77 2.53
C TYR A 197 -30.77 2.83 3.46
N ASP A 198 -30.78 3.22 4.73
CA ASP A 198 -31.11 2.43 5.93
C ASP A 198 -32.44 2.85 6.59
N THR A 199 -32.94 1.97 7.47
CA THR A 199 -33.83 2.18 8.64
C THR A 199 -35.33 1.86 8.53
N GLY A 200 -35.66 0.56 8.48
CA GLY A 200 -36.79 0.03 9.26
C GLY A 200 -38.07 -0.34 8.52
N HIS A 201 -38.31 0.16 7.32
CA HIS A 201 -39.37 -0.35 6.46
C HIS A 201 -39.03 -0.04 5.00
N ALA A 202 -39.28 -1.04 4.15
CA ALA A 202 -39.46 -0.99 2.70
C ALA A 202 -38.21 -1.43 1.85
N LEU A 203 -38.22 -2.42 0.93
CA LEU A 203 -39.25 -3.32 0.35
C LEU A 203 -38.59 -4.60 -0.24
N ALA A 204 -39.18 -5.79 -0.27
CA ALA A 204 -40.43 -6.14 -0.97
C ALA A 204 -40.61 -5.48 -2.36
N GLY A 205 -39.54 -5.25 -3.12
CA GLY A 205 -39.63 -5.00 -4.56
C GLY A 205 -39.71 -3.56 -5.09
N GLU A 206 -39.19 -2.53 -4.42
CA GLU A 206 -38.97 -1.23 -5.07
C GLU A 206 -37.56 -1.08 -5.65
N ARG A 207 -37.48 -0.38 -6.78
CA ARG A 207 -36.24 -0.10 -7.50
C ARG A 207 -35.48 1.03 -6.82
N PHE A 208 -34.25 0.71 -6.41
CA PHE A 208 -33.23 1.68 -6.04
C PHE A 208 -33.03 2.70 -7.19
N GLU A 209 -33.33 3.97 -6.95
CA GLU A 209 -32.88 5.04 -7.85
C GLU A 209 -31.44 5.38 -7.48
N ASN A 210 -30.48 4.86 -8.25
CA ASN A 210 -29.08 5.27 -8.13
C ASN A 210 -28.98 6.80 -8.12
N GLY A 211 -28.22 7.34 -7.16
CA GLY A 211 -27.92 8.76 -7.14
C GLY A 211 -27.19 9.21 -8.42
N LYS A 212 -27.19 10.51 -8.69
CA LYS A 212 -26.39 11.07 -9.78
C LYS A 212 -24.90 10.82 -9.50
N GLU A 213 -24.22 10.20 -10.46
CA GLU A 213 -22.77 10.00 -10.40
C GLU A 213 -22.05 11.35 -10.35
N ASP A 214 -21.07 11.47 -9.47
CA ASP A 214 -20.06 12.52 -9.51
C ASP A 214 -19.03 12.19 -10.62
N SER A 215 -19.48 12.31 -11.87
CA SER A 215 -18.68 11.93 -13.04
C SER A 215 -17.42 12.80 -13.18
N GLU A 216 -17.47 14.06 -12.75
CA GLU A 216 -16.30 14.94 -12.76
C GLU A 216 -15.21 14.41 -11.82
N LYS A 217 -15.54 14.08 -10.57
CA LYS A 217 -14.56 13.52 -9.63
C LYS A 217 -14.07 12.14 -10.07
N LYS A 218 -14.97 11.30 -10.60
CA LYS A 218 -14.59 9.99 -11.13
C LYS A 218 -13.60 10.11 -12.28
N GLU A 219 -13.84 11.03 -13.22
CA GLU A 219 -12.94 11.27 -14.35
C GLU A 219 -11.58 11.79 -13.88
N GLN A 220 -11.53 12.72 -12.93
CA GLN A 220 -10.28 13.19 -12.32
C GLN A 220 -9.47 12.03 -11.71
N HIS A 221 -10.14 11.14 -10.96
CA HIS A 221 -9.50 9.96 -10.37
C HIS A 221 -8.99 8.97 -11.42
N VAL A 222 -9.74 8.75 -12.50
CA VAL A 222 -9.32 7.89 -13.62
C VAL A 222 -8.11 8.46 -14.34
N GLN A 223 -8.09 9.76 -14.62
CA GLN A 223 -6.96 10.44 -15.27
C GLN A 223 -5.70 10.37 -14.41
N ALA A 224 -5.85 10.43 -13.09
CA ALA A 224 -4.75 10.27 -12.13
C ALA A 224 -4.38 8.80 -11.85
N ARG A 225 -5.04 7.83 -12.48
CA ARG A 225 -4.89 6.39 -12.21
C ARG A 225 -5.06 6.03 -10.72
N SER A 226 -5.94 6.73 -10.02
CA SER A 226 -6.20 6.54 -8.60
C SER A 226 -7.71 6.55 -8.34
N THR A 227 -8.38 5.46 -8.67
CA THR A 227 -9.83 5.31 -8.49
C THR A 227 -10.18 4.75 -7.12
N ARG A 228 -11.34 5.15 -6.58
CA ARG A 228 -11.95 4.45 -5.45
C ARG A 228 -12.31 3.03 -5.88
N LYS A 229 -12.23 2.08 -4.95
CA LYS A 229 -12.70 0.70 -5.17
C LYS A 229 -13.91 0.44 -4.30
N MET A 230 -14.87 -0.29 -4.85
CA MET A 230 -16.00 -0.82 -4.10
C MET A 230 -16.23 -2.26 -4.52
N ILE A 231 -15.96 -3.18 -3.59
CA ILE A 231 -16.33 -4.59 -3.74
C ILE A 231 -17.76 -4.72 -3.26
N LYS A 232 -18.67 -5.12 -4.15
CA LYS A 232 -20.11 -5.13 -3.85
C LYS A 232 -20.53 -6.45 -3.23
N PHE A 233 -21.74 -6.46 -2.66
CA PHE A 233 -22.36 -7.65 -2.07
C PHE A 233 -22.30 -8.84 -3.02
N GLU A 234 -22.62 -8.64 -4.31
CA GLU A 234 -22.65 -9.72 -5.30
C GLU A 234 -21.25 -10.31 -5.56
N ASP A 235 -20.21 -9.48 -5.50
CA ASP A 235 -18.83 -9.94 -5.66
C ASP A 235 -18.39 -10.74 -4.43
N ILE A 236 -18.73 -10.25 -3.22
CA ILE A 236 -18.48 -10.96 -1.96
C ILE A 236 -19.24 -12.29 -1.92
N GLN A 237 -20.48 -12.30 -2.39
CA GLN A 237 -21.33 -13.49 -2.45
C GLN A 237 -20.79 -14.55 -3.42
N ARG A 238 -20.17 -14.14 -4.54
CA ARG A 238 -19.45 -15.07 -5.44
C ARG A 238 -18.17 -15.61 -4.80
N GLY A 239 -17.51 -14.79 -3.97
CA GLY A 239 -16.37 -15.21 -3.15
C GLY A 239 -15.05 -15.36 -3.90
N GLU A 240 -14.98 -15.03 -5.20
CA GLU A 240 -13.78 -15.16 -6.02
C GLU A 240 -13.05 -13.81 -6.18
N GLY A 241 -11.73 -13.82 -6.08
CA GLY A 241 -10.89 -12.66 -6.41
C GLY A 241 -11.10 -11.40 -5.54
N LEU A 242 -11.55 -11.55 -4.29
CA LEU A 242 -11.74 -10.41 -3.38
C LEU A 242 -10.40 -9.74 -3.05
N ASP A 243 -10.14 -8.60 -3.68
CA ASP A 243 -8.98 -7.75 -3.44
C ASP A 243 -9.27 -6.73 -2.32
N ILE A 244 -9.22 -7.20 -1.07
CA ILE A 244 -9.44 -6.39 0.14
C ILE A 244 -8.09 -6.07 0.78
N TRP A 245 -7.86 -4.80 1.13
CA TRP A 245 -6.62 -4.34 1.77
C TRP A 245 -6.87 -3.94 3.23
N PRO A 246 -5.85 -4.05 4.10
CA PRO A 246 -5.84 -3.35 5.37
C PRO A 246 -6.19 -1.88 5.17
N GLY A 247 -6.98 -1.31 6.06
CA GLY A 247 -7.45 0.08 6.01
C GLY A 247 -8.72 0.31 5.20
N ASP A 248 -9.13 -0.62 4.33
CA ASP A 248 -10.42 -0.55 3.64
C ASP A 248 -11.58 -0.42 4.65
N ILE A 249 -12.70 0.16 4.22
CA ILE A 249 -13.88 0.39 5.06
C ILE A 249 -14.93 -0.65 4.76
N VAL A 250 -15.38 -1.38 5.78
CA VAL A 250 -16.40 -2.41 5.67
C VAL A 250 -17.77 -1.81 5.93
N LEU A 251 -18.75 -2.12 5.08
CA LEU A 251 -20.17 -1.85 5.32
C LEU A 251 -20.84 -3.13 5.82
N GLU A 252 -21.14 -3.19 7.11
CA GLU A 252 -21.76 -4.33 7.78
C GLU A 252 -23.26 -4.07 7.98
N ASP A 253 -24.08 -5.10 7.76
CA ASP A 253 -25.46 -5.18 8.24
C ASP A 253 -25.52 -6.12 9.43
N ASN A 254 -25.71 -5.57 10.62
CA ASN A 254 -25.76 -6.32 11.87
C ASN A 254 -27.19 -6.69 12.28
N LYS A 255 -28.20 -5.89 11.91
CA LYS A 255 -29.61 -6.06 12.32
C LYS A 255 -30.47 -6.82 11.30
N GLY A 256 -29.93 -7.10 10.11
CA GLY A 256 -30.69 -7.69 9.01
C GLY A 256 -31.73 -6.74 8.40
N ALA A 257 -31.56 -5.43 8.55
CA ALA A 257 -32.59 -4.41 8.28
C ALA A 257 -32.69 -3.98 6.79
N GLY A 258 -32.11 -4.74 5.87
CA GLY A 258 -32.19 -4.47 4.43
C GLY A 258 -31.09 -3.55 3.89
N GLY A 259 -30.11 -3.17 4.71
CA GLY A 259 -28.97 -2.34 4.34
C GLY A 259 -27.89 -2.35 5.43
N PRO A 260 -26.69 -1.81 5.16
CA PRO A 260 -25.64 -1.71 6.15
C PRO A 260 -25.99 -0.64 7.19
N ASP A 261 -25.87 -1.01 8.46
CA ASP A 261 -26.15 -0.15 9.62
C ASP A 261 -24.88 0.16 10.44
N HIS A 262 -23.73 -0.37 9.99
CA HIS A 262 -22.48 -0.30 10.72
C HIS A 262 -21.27 -0.23 9.78
N ILE A 263 -20.18 0.40 10.26
CA ILE A 263 -18.92 0.46 9.51
C ILE A 263 -17.71 0.12 10.39
N GLN A 264 -16.71 -0.52 9.78
CA GLN A 264 -15.50 -0.99 10.45
C GLN A 264 -14.26 -0.77 9.57
N ILE A 265 -13.07 -0.80 10.16
CA ILE A 265 -11.80 -0.77 9.43
C ILE A 265 -11.32 -2.20 9.21
N VAL A 266 -10.91 -2.54 7.99
CA VAL A 266 -10.20 -3.80 7.73
C VAL A 266 -8.83 -3.77 8.41
N TYR A 267 -8.57 -4.72 9.29
CA TYR A 267 -7.22 -4.95 9.82
C TYR A 267 -6.42 -5.89 8.93
N LYS A 268 -7.02 -7.02 8.55
CA LYS A 268 -6.37 -8.08 7.77
C LYS A 268 -7.41 -8.88 7.00
N TRP A 269 -7.10 -9.21 5.74
CA TRP A 269 -7.86 -10.14 4.93
C TRP A 269 -7.06 -11.43 4.74
N ILE A 270 -7.68 -12.60 4.97
CA ILE A 270 -7.06 -13.92 4.82
C ILE A 270 -7.83 -14.69 3.72
N PRO A 271 -7.39 -14.60 2.46
CA PRO A 271 -8.12 -15.14 1.31
C PRO A 271 -8.40 -16.65 1.40
N GLU A 272 -7.47 -17.42 1.96
CA GLU A 272 -7.50 -18.88 2.04
C GLU A 272 -8.56 -19.35 3.03
N LYS A 273 -8.74 -18.59 4.13
CA LYS A 273 -9.77 -18.83 5.16
C LYS A 273 -11.10 -18.13 4.83
N LYS A 274 -11.10 -17.23 3.84
CA LYS A 274 -12.17 -16.25 3.58
C LYS A 274 -12.52 -15.46 4.85
N LEU A 275 -11.51 -15.12 5.64
CA LEU A 275 -11.67 -14.52 6.94
C LEU A 275 -11.23 -13.05 6.90
N LEU A 276 -12.14 -12.15 7.26
CA LEU A 276 -11.90 -10.72 7.32
C LEU A 276 -11.81 -10.29 8.78
N LEU A 277 -10.63 -9.85 9.21
CA LEU A 277 -10.40 -9.27 10.54
C LEU A 277 -10.63 -7.77 10.44
N VAL A 278 -11.39 -7.25 11.39
CA VAL A 278 -11.83 -5.86 11.40
C VAL A 278 -11.65 -5.24 12.78
N ILE A 279 -11.34 -3.94 12.79
CA ILE A 279 -11.40 -3.11 13.99
C ILE A 279 -12.74 -2.39 14.01
N ASP A 280 -13.51 -2.68 15.05
CA ASP A 280 -14.80 -2.07 15.33
C ASP A 280 -14.61 -0.85 16.24
N GLY A 281 -15.25 0.26 15.88
CA GLY A 281 -15.14 1.52 16.62
C GLY A 281 -16.10 1.68 17.78
N ASN A 282 -17.25 0.98 17.81
CA ASN A 282 -18.27 1.12 18.85
C ASN A 282 -19.07 -0.18 19.14
N GLY A 283 -18.91 -1.23 18.33
CA GLY A 283 -19.81 -2.38 18.23
C GLY A 283 -19.45 -3.60 19.07
N GLY A 284 -18.46 -3.48 19.96
CA GLY A 284 -17.99 -4.61 20.75
C GLY A 284 -17.18 -5.63 19.94
N GLY A 285 -16.44 -6.47 20.64
CA GLY A 285 -15.44 -7.35 20.06
C GLY A 285 -14.49 -7.81 21.15
N PHE A 286 -13.36 -8.36 20.73
CA PHE A 286 -12.30 -8.74 21.65
C PHE A 286 -11.36 -7.57 21.91
N ALA A 287 -10.84 -7.53 23.13
CA ALA A 287 -9.68 -6.73 23.49
C ALA A 287 -8.46 -7.65 23.59
N LEU A 288 -7.27 -7.06 23.51
CA LEU A 288 -6.03 -7.79 23.78
C LEU A 288 -5.99 -8.14 25.28
N ALA A 289 -5.61 -9.38 25.61
CA ALA A 289 -5.44 -9.80 27.01
C ALA A 289 -4.43 -8.92 27.75
N SER A 290 -3.41 -8.44 27.03
CA SER A 290 -2.40 -7.49 27.52
C SER A 290 -2.97 -6.13 27.94
N SER A 291 -4.19 -5.77 27.52
CA SER A 291 -4.85 -4.52 27.90
C SER A 291 -5.39 -4.54 29.34
N GLY A 292 -5.29 -5.67 30.06
CA GLY A 292 -5.78 -5.83 31.44
C GLY A 292 -7.30 -5.75 31.60
N LYS A 293 -8.06 -5.84 30.48
CA LYS A 293 -9.52 -5.81 30.50
C LYS A 293 -10.09 -7.13 31.05
N PRO A 294 -11.27 -7.11 31.68
CA PRO A 294 -11.89 -8.33 32.20
C PRO A 294 -12.17 -9.33 31.08
N HIS A 295 -12.20 -10.62 31.44
CA HIS A 295 -12.64 -11.68 30.54
C HIS A 295 -13.95 -12.28 31.05
N VAL A 296 -15.02 -12.12 30.27
CA VAL A 296 -16.34 -12.69 30.59
C VAL A 296 -16.48 -14.05 29.92
N GLU A 297 -15.99 -15.11 30.58
CA GLU A 297 -15.99 -16.49 30.06
C GLU A 297 -17.39 -16.99 29.67
N SER A 298 -18.42 -16.65 30.46
CA SER A 298 -19.82 -17.05 30.24
C SER A 298 -20.41 -16.61 28.90
N HIS A 299 -19.70 -15.75 28.17
CA HIS A 299 -20.10 -15.20 26.89
C HIS A 299 -19.42 -15.91 25.69
N MET A 300 -18.50 -16.85 25.91
CA MET A 300 -17.74 -17.54 24.87
C MET A 300 -18.57 -18.55 24.08
N ASP A 301 -19.52 -19.21 24.73
CA ASP A 301 -20.39 -20.19 24.07
C ASP A 301 -21.59 -19.53 23.36
N LYS A 302 -21.75 -18.20 23.42
CA LYS A 302 -22.80 -17.48 22.69
C LYS A 302 -22.54 -17.54 21.18
N ILE A 303 -23.60 -17.86 20.44
CA ILE A 303 -23.63 -17.85 18.97
C ILE A 303 -24.09 -16.45 18.52
N GLY A 304 -23.34 -15.85 17.59
CA GLY A 304 -23.72 -14.58 16.97
C GLY A 304 -24.87 -14.72 15.98
N VAL A 305 -25.40 -13.59 15.51
CA VAL A 305 -26.41 -13.53 14.42
C VAL A 305 -25.88 -14.01 13.06
N ASP A 306 -24.56 -14.21 12.96
CA ASP A 306 -23.89 -14.88 11.83
C ASP A 306 -23.87 -16.42 11.97
N GLY A 307 -24.40 -16.97 13.07
CA GLY A 307 -24.40 -18.40 13.35
C GLY A 307 -23.06 -18.94 13.86
N ILE A 308 -22.11 -18.08 14.22
CA ILE A 308 -20.75 -18.48 14.63
C ILE A 308 -20.59 -18.33 16.14
N HIS A 309 -19.98 -19.31 16.82
CA HIS A 309 -19.66 -19.17 18.23
C HIS A 309 -18.59 -18.10 18.45
N ARG A 310 -18.76 -17.32 19.52
CA ARG A 310 -17.77 -16.31 19.90
C ARG A 310 -16.40 -16.93 20.18
N ARG A 311 -16.34 -18.13 20.79
CA ARG A 311 -15.08 -18.84 21.01
C ARG A 311 -14.31 -19.12 19.72
N ASP A 312 -15.02 -19.48 18.64
CA ASP A 312 -14.39 -19.83 17.37
C ASP A 312 -13.78 -18.57 16.74
N LYS A 313 -14.54 -17.47 16.75
CA LYS A 313 -14.02 -16.16 16.33
C LYS A 313 -12.77 -15.76 17.11
N LYS A 314 -12.78 -15.95 18.43
CA LYS A 314 -11.62 -15.67 19.28
C LYS A 314 -10.40 -16.46 18.79
N THR A 315 -10.54 -17.79 18.69
CA THR A 315 -9.46 -18.67 18.26
C THR A 315 -8.92 -18.30 16.89
N TRP A 316 -9.79 -18.06 15.90
CA TRP A 316 -9.35 -17.68 14.56
C TRP A 316 -8.60 -16.35 14.53
N ILE A 317 -9.02 -15.37 15.32
CA ILE A 317 -8.30 -14.09 15.38
C ILE A 317 -6.94 -14.28 16.07
N GLU A 318 -6.88 -14.99 17.20
CA GLU A 318 -5.62 -15.25 17.93
C GLU A 318 -4.60 -15.98 17.06
N GLU A 319 -5.02 -16.95 16.24
CA GLU A 319 -4.16 -17.62 15.26
C GLU A 319 -3.54 -16.66 14.24
N GLU A 320 -4.29 -15.62 13.84
CA GLU A 320 -3.85 -14.69 12.79
C GLU A 320 -3.02 -13.52 13.30
N ILE A 321 -3.20 -13.13 14.56
CA ILE A 321 -2.50 -12.00 15.18
C ILE A 321 -1.38 -12.43 16.14
N GLY A 322 -1.38 -13.68 16.60
CA GLY A 322 -0.36 -14.21 17.52
C GLY A 322 -0.45 -13.67 18.95
N GLU A 323 -1.59 -13.06 19.33
CA GLU A 323 -1.82 -12.45 20.64
C GLU A 323 -3.09 -12.98 21.27
N SER A 324 -3.07 -13.19 22.59
CA SER A 324 -4.25 -13.63 23.32
C SER A 324 -5.30 -12.53 23.43
N LEU A 325 -6.56 -12.92 23.32
CA LEU A 325 -7.73 -12.06 23.37
C LEU A 325 -8.57 -12.31 24.62
N VAL A 326 -9.25 -11.27 25.08
CA VAL A 326 -10.29 -11.33 26.12
C VAL A 326 -11.56 -10.68 25.61
N PHE A 327 -12.70 -11.19 26.05
CA PHE A 327 -13.99 -10.55 25.81
C PHE A 327 -14.41 -9.75 27.05
N PRO A 328 -14.42 -8.40 27.00
CA PRO A 328 -14.74 -7.55 28.14
C PRO A 328 -16.24 -7.45 28.48
N GLY A 329 -17.09 -8.28 27.87
CA GLY A 329 -18.55 -8.25 28.07
C GLY A 329 -19.28 -7.36 27.05
N ASN A 330 -20.60 -7.24 27.16
CA ASN A 330 -21.37 -6.23 26.42
C ASN A 330 -21.27 -4.90 27.20
N VAL A 331 -21.14 -3.76 26.51
CA VAL A 331 -21.09 -2.45 27.16
C VAL A 331 -22.22 -1.61 26.63
N GLY A 332 -22.91 -0.95 27.54
CA GLY A 332 -23.83 0.13 27.24
C GLY A 332 -23.04 1.37 26.84
N GLU A 333 -23.36 1.89 25.65
CA GLU A 333 -23.06 3.24 25.13
C GLU A 333 -21.60 3.77 25.12
N ASP A 334 -20.60 3.02 25.62
CA ASP A 334 -19.20 3.41 25.53
C ASP A 334 -18.48 2.79 24.32
N THR A 335 -17.88 3.65 23.49
CA THR A 335 -16.98 3.34 22.38
C THR A 335 -15.85 2.45 22.85
N ARG A 336 -16.03 1.13 22.70
CA ARG A 336 -14.93 0.17 22.81
C ARG A 336 -14.43 -0.12 21.43
N ILE A 337 -13.18 0.26 21.19
CA ILE A 337 -12.45 -0.28 20.06
C ILE A 337 -12.17 -1.75 20.37
N GLY A 338 -12.55 -2.63 19.45
CA GLY A 338 -12.34 -4.05 19.57
C GLY A 338 -12.04 -4.69 18.23
N ILE A 339 -11.38 -5.84 18.26
CA ILE A 339 -11.16 -6.66 17.07
C ILE A 339 -12.25 -7.73 16.99
N THR A 340 -12.77 -7.95 15.79
CA THR A 340 -13.68 -9.06 15.48
C THR A 340 -13.39 -9.57 14.07
N CYS A 341 -14.15 -10.57 13.63
CA CYS A 341 -13.98 -11.14 12.30
C CYS A 341 -15.32 -11.50 11.63
N HIS A 342 -15.29 -11.52 10.30
CA HIS A 342 -16.37 -11.93 9.41
C HIS A 342 -15.89 -13.03 8.48
N VAL A 343 -16.75 -14.01 8.20
CA VAL A 343 -16.47 -15.08 7.24
C VAL A 343 -17.17 -14.73 5.93
N LEU A 344 -16.38 -14.42 4.89
CA LEU A 344 -16.88 -14.01 3.58
C LEU A 344 -17.03 -15.23 2.65
N LYS A 345 -17.91 -16.14 3.05
CA LYS A 345 -18.30 -17.29 2.22
C LYS A 345 -19.75 -17.13 1.76
N PRO A 346 -20.13 -17.71 0.60
CA PRO A 346 -21.47 -17.58 0.04
C PRO A 346 -22.59 -17.94 1.04
N GLU A 347 -22.39 -18.96 1.87
CA GLU A 347 -23.34 -19.41 2.89
C GLU A 347 -23.58 -18.40 4.03
N HIS A 348 -22.64 -17.48 4.26
CA HIS A 348 -22.79 -16.39 5.23
C HIS A 348 -23.22 -15.07 4.56
N GLN A 349 -23.20 -15.00 3.23
CA GLN A 349 -23.49 -13.82 2.43
C GLN A 349 -24.84 -13.96 1.70
N ILE A 350 -25.91 -14.14 2.47
CA ILE A 350 -27.28 -14.32 1.96
C ILE A 350 -27.97 -12.96 1.80
N SER A 351 -28.76 -12.74 0.75
CA SER A 351 -29.47 -11.47 0.54
C SER A 351 -30.63 -11.29 1.53
N HIS A 352 -31.10 -10.06 1.77
CA HIS A 352 -32.26 -9.85 2.63
C HIS A 352 -33.54 -10.46 2.02
N ALA A 353 -33.66 -10.47 0.69
CA ALA A 353 -34.78 -11.10 0.00
C ALA A 353 -34.84 -12.61 0.23
N ASP A 354 -33.67 -13.27 0.27
CA ASP A 354 -33.57 -14.72 0.49
C ASP A 354 -33.65 -15.11 1.98
N ASN A 355 -33.19 -14.21 2.87
CA ASN A 355 -33.33 -14.36 4.32
C ASN A 355 -33.70 -13.02 4.99
N PRO A 356 -35.00 -12.79 5.25
CA PRO A 356 -35.49 -11.54 5.84
C PRO A 356 -35.35 -11.51 7.38
N LYS A 357 -34.82 -12.58 7.99
CA LYS A 357 -34.54 -12.60 9.44
C LYS A 357 -33.26 -11.83 9.75
N GLU A 358 -33.09 -11.49 11.03
CA GLU A 358 -31.84 -10.96 11.56
C GLU A 358 -30.69 -11.90 11.18
N HIS A 359 -29.76 -11.38 10.38
CA HIS A 359 -28.66 -12.12 9.79
C HIS A 359 -27.54 -11.13 9.47
N LYS A 360 -26.32 -11.49 9.81
CA LYS A 360 -25.14 -10.63 9.61
C LYS A 360 -24.49 -10.88 8.25
N ARG A 361 -24.20 -9.79 7.54
CA ARG A 361 -23.65 -9.82 6.17
C ARG A 361 -22.85 -8.56 5.84
N ILE A 362 -21.94 -8.66 4.87
CA ILE A 362 -21.13 -7.51 4.41
C ILE A 362 -21.67 -6.98 3.07
N TRP A 363 -22.19 -5.76 3.07
CA TRP A 363 -22.77 -5.15 1.86
C TRP A 363 -21.74 -4.66 0.86
N ALA A 364 -20.62 -4.15 1.38
CA ALA A 364 -19.50 -3.75 0.55
C ALA A 364 -18.22 -3.60 1.36
N VAL A 365 -17.11 -3.60 0.64
CA VAL A 365 -15.83 -3.11 1.12
C VAL A 365 -15.42 -1.94 0.23
N VAL A 366 -15.14 -0.79 0.84
CA VAL A 366 -14.86 0.48 0.17
C VAL A 366 -13.42 0.89 0.41
N ARG A 367 -12.66 1.12 -0.68
CA ARG A 367 -11.32 1.68 -0.66
C ARG A 367 -11.35 3.13 -1.16
N PRO A 368 -10.95 4.10 -0.35
CA PRO A 368 -10.67 5.45 -0.81
C PRO A 368 -9.56 5.49 -1.87
N SER A 369 -9.57 6.49 -2.73
CA SER A 369 -8.44 6.77 -3.63
C SER A 369 -7.29 7.43 -2.86
N LEU A 370 -6.06 7.37 -3.40
CA LEU A 370 -4.96 8.18 -2.89
C LEU A 370 -5.29 9.68 -2.91
N LEU A 371 -6.03 10.13 -3.93
CA LEU A 371 -6.48 11.52 -4.03
C LEU A 371 -7.47 11.93 -2.93
N ASP A 372 -8.14 10.99 -2.27
CA ASP A 372 -9.05 11.32 -1.17
C ASP A 372 -8.29 11.66 0.14
N PHE A 373 -6.95 11.47 0.17
CA PHE A 373 -6.06 11.88 1.26
C PHE A 373 -5.51 13.30 1.11
N TYR A 374 -5.85 14.01 0.03
CA TYR A 374 -5.42 15.38 -0.28
C TYR A 374 -6.63 16.25 -0.60
#